data_AF-A0A396YNQ5-F1
#
_entry.id   AF-A0A396YNQ5-F1
#
_cell.length_a   1.000
_cell.length_b   1.000
_cell.length_c   1.000
_cell.angle_alpha   90.00
_cell.angle_beta   90.00
_cell.angle_gamma   90.00
#
_symmetry.space_group_name_H-M   'P 1'
#
loop_
_entity.id
_entity.type
_entity.pdbx_description
1 polymer ?
#
loop_
_entity_poly.entity_id
_entity_poly.type
_entity_poly.pdbx_seq_one_letter_code
_entity_poly.pdbx_strand_id
1 'polypeptide(L)'
;MKNIMLTIQRGRNFKNFFPSNLLEGATVFASFGMLKNDGSFLKRGEFETQVQENGYFLSMNETETSKLKKEILQFDILVEREDPKWPEGKNAIFEYGGILKVE
;
A
#
# COMPACT_ATOMS: atom_id res chain seq x y z
N MET A 1 3.53 5.72 11.42
CA MET A 1 3.69 5.69 9.95
C MET A 1 5.12 6.01 9.55
N LYS A 2 5.75 5.18 8.72
CA LYS A 2 7.07 5.38 8.13
C LYS A 2 6.91 5.94 6.70
N ASN A 3 7.67 6.96 6.34
CA ASN A 3 7.65 7.54 4.99
C ASN A 3 8.73 6.91 4.11
N ILE A 4 8.37 6.44 2.91
CA ILE A 4 9.31 5.88 1.94
C ILE A 4 8.98 6.34 0.50
N MET A 5 9.90 6.06 -0.43
CA MET A 5 9.69 6.23 -1.86
C MET A 5 9.65 4.87 -2.55
N LEU A 6 8.66 4.67 -3.42
CA LEU A 6 8.53 3.52 -4.29
C LEU A 6 8.62 3.93 -5.75
N THR A 7 9.09 3.01 -6.59
CA THR A 7 9.08 3.20 -8.04
C THR A 7 8.44 2.00 -8.71
N ILE A 8 7.41 2.24 -9.52
CA ILE A 8 6.86 1.28 -10.47
C ILE A 8 7.43 1.60 -11.84
N GLN A 9 8.04 0.60 -12.47
CA GLN A 9 8.39 0.64 -13.89
C GLN A 9 7.19 0.08 -14.68
N ARG A 10 6.61 0.88 -15.57
CA ARG A 10 5.50 0.44 -16.42
C ARG A 10 5.94 -0.72 -17.31
N GLY A 11 5.06 -1.70 -17.50
CA GLY A 11 5.40 -2.90 -18.28
C GLY A 11 6.40 -3.80 -17.59
N ARG A 12 6.47 -3.76 -16.26
CA ARG A 12 7.24 -4.71 -15.44
C ARG A 12 6.43 -5.14 -14.23
N ASN A 13 6.73 -6.33 -13.72
CA ASN A 13 6.23 -6.76 -12.42
C ASN A 13 6.84 -5.87 -11.32
N PHE A 14 5.98 -5.32 -10.47
CA PHE A 14 6.35 -4.64 -9.24
C PHE A 14 6.18 -5.61 -8.06
N LYS A 15 7.18 -5.67 -7.19
CA LYS A 15 7.09 -6.37 -5.90
C LYS A 15 8.02 -5.70 -4.90
N ASN A 16 7.50 -5.35 -3.72
CA ASN A 16 8.29 -4.78 -2.64
C ASN A 16 7.88 -5.36 -1.28
N PHE A 17 8.85 -5.67 -0.43
CA PHE A 17 8.62 -6.21 0.91
C PHE A 17 8.60 -5.11 1.97
N PHE A 18 7.71 -5.25 2.94
CA PHE A 18 7.54 -4.34 4.06
C PHE A 18 7.59 -5.12 5.38
N PRO A 19 8.62 -4.90 6.21
CA PRO A 19 8.69 -5.54 7.53
C PRO A 19 7.56 -5.06 8.44
N SER A 20 6.91 -6.01 9.10
CA SER A 20 5.86 -5.73 10.09
C SER A 20 5.66 -6.93 11.02
N ASN A 21 5.04 -6.69 12.18
CA ASN A 21 4.87 -7.69 13.24
C ASN A 21 3.39 -7.90 13.54
N LEU A 22 3.06 -8.97 14.28
CA LEU A 22 1.70 -9.28 14.73
C LEU A 22 0.71 -9.33 13.56
N LEU A 23 1.00 -10.19 12.57
CA LEU A 23 0.26 -10.27 11.32
C LEU A 23 -0.68 -11.48 11.23
N GLU A 24 -0.78 -12.28 12.30
CA GLU A 24 -1.75 -13.37 12.37
C GLU A 24 -3.17 -12.80 12.28
N GLY A 25 -3.95 -13.28 11.31
CA GLY A 25 -5.29 -12.76 11.01
C GLY A 25 -5.31 -11.34 10.43
N ALA A 26 -4.16 -10.72 10.18
CA ALA A 26 -4.09 -9.34 9.69
C ALA A 26 -4.50 -9.22 8.22
N THR A 27 -5.13 -8.10 7.89
CA THR A 27 -5.43 -7.71 6.51
C THR A 27 -4.66 -6.45 6.15
N VAL A 28 -4.03 -6.43 4.98
CA VAL A 28 -3.23 -5.30 4.50
C VAL A 28 -3.93 -4.67 3.31
N PHE A 29 -4.18 -3.37 3.40
CA PHE A 29 -4.73 -2.56 2.33
C PHE A 29 -3.68 -1.54 1.89
N ALA A 30 -3.43 -1.43 0.59
CA ALA A 30 -2.49 -0.46 0.06
C ALA A 30 -3.04 0.14 -1.23
N SER A 31 -3.33 1.45 -1.19
CA SER A 31 -3.84 2.18 -2.34
C SER A 31 -2.93 3.36 -2.68
N PHE A 32 -2.99 3.80 -3.93
CA PHE A 32 -2.21 4.93 -4.38
C PHE A 32 -3.03 5.84 -5.29
N GLY A 33 -2.67 7.12 -5.30
CA GLY A 33 -3.48 8.16 -5.89
C GLY A 33 -2.88 9.54 -5.74
N MET A 34 -3.63 10.55 -6.16
CA MET A 34 -3.20 11.94 -6.13
C MET A 34 -3.97 12.68 -5.05
N LEU A 35 -3.25 13.26 -4.09
CA LEU A 35 -3.82 14.21 -3.14
C LEU A 35 -4.04 15.56 -3.86
N LYS A 36 -5.27 16.03 -3.89
CA LYS A 36 -5.62 17.34 -4.48
C LYS A 36 -5.49 18.45 -3.44
N ASN A 37 -5.42 19.69 -3.94
CA ASN A 37 -5.31 20.89 -3.10
C ASN A 37 -6.51 21.10 -2.17
N ASP A 38 -7.68 20.54 -2.52
CA ASP A 38 -8.88 20.57 -1.69
C ASP A 38 -8.88 19.50 -0.58
N GLY A 39 -7.78 18.74 -0.44
CA GLY A 39 -7.64 17.66 0.53
C GLY A 39 -8.25 16.33 0.07
N SER A 40 -8.91 16.27 -1.09
CA SER A 40 -9.47 15.03 -1.61
C SER A 40 -8.39 14.11 -2.19
N PHE A 41 -8.53 12.81 -1.96
CA PHE A 41 -7.64 11.79 -2.52
C PHE A 41 -8.28 11.14 -3.74
N LEU A 42 -7.65 11.32 -4.90
CA LEU A 42 -8.09 10.70 -6.14
C LEU A 42 -7.33 9.40 -6.36
N LYS A 43 -7.97 8.27 -6.02
CA LYS A 43 -7.42 6.92 -6.22
C LYS A 43 -7.06 6.67 -7.69
N ARG A 44 -5.87 6.11 -7.92
CA ARG A 44 -5.35 5.69 -9.22
C ARG A 44 -5.25 4.18 -9.34
N GLY A 45 -5.05 3.50 -8.22
CA GLY A 45 -4.98 2.06 -8.16
C GLY A 45 -4.79 1.55 -6.75
N GLU A 46 -4.58 0.26 -6.65
CA GLU A 46 -4.25 -0.46 -5.42
C GLU A 46 -3.23 -1.54 -5.72
N PHE A 47 -2.52 -1.97 -4.69
CA PHE A 47 -1.59 -3.08 -4.79
C PHE A 47 -2.28 -4.37 -4.38
N GLU A 48 -1.90 -5.48 -5.01
CA GLU A 48 -2.12 -6.79 -4.42
C GLU A 48 -1.25 -6.92 -3.16
N THR A 49 -1.81 -7.48 -2.09
CA THR A 49 -1.12 -7.63 -0.81
C THR A 49 -1.01 -9.10 -0.45
N GLN A 50 0.18 -9.51 0.01
CA GLN A 50 0.41 -10.86 0.51
C GLN A 50 1.07 -10.80 1.88
N VAL A 51 0.35 -11.23 2.91
CA VAL A 51 0.83 -11.28 4.30
C VAL A 51 1.75 -12.49 4.50
N GLN A 52 2.82 -12.28 5.27
CA GLN A 52 3.76 -13.28 5.75
C GLN A 52 4.02 -13.06 7.25
N GLU A 53 4.69 -13.99 7.92
CA GLU A 53 4.93 -13.90 9.37
C GLU A 53 5.71 -12.65 9.80
N ASN A 54 6.65 -12.19 8.97
CA ASN A 54 7.58 -11.09 9.28
C ASN A 54 7.28 -9.78 8.50
N GLY A 55 6.16 -9.72 7.79
CA GLY A 55 5.85 -8.58 6.95
C GLY A 55 4.84 -8.91 5.86
N TYR A 56 4.81 -8.06 4.83
CA TYR A 56 3.93 -8.27 3.70
C TYR A 56 4.58 -7.78 2.41
N PHE A 57 4.18 -8.39 1.30
CA PHE A 57 4.52 -7.91 -0.03
C PHE A 57 3.39 -7.04 -0.56
N LEU A 58 3.77 -5.94 -1.21
CA LEU A 58 2.95 -5.28 -2.20
C LEU A 58 3.39 -5.75 -3.59
N SER A 59 2.45 -6.11 -4.44
CA SER A 59 2.71 -6.48 -5.83
C SER A 59 1.74 -5.85 -6.81
N MET A 60 2.20 -5.72 -8.04
CA MET A 60 1.38 -5.39 -9.20
C MET A 60 2.00 -6.04 -10.43
N ASN A 61 1.20 -6.78 -11.18
CA ASN A 61 1.69 -7.50 -12.35
C ASN A 61 1.96 -6.54 -13.53
N GLU A 62 2.76 -7.01 -14.49
CA GLU A 62 3.15 -6.27 -15.70
C GLU A 62 1.97 -5.68 -16.49
N THR A 63 0.87 -6.42 -16.61
CA THR A 63 -0.33 -5.97 -17.33
C THR A 63 -0.94 -4.75 -16.65
N GLU A 64 -1.03 -4.76 -15.33
CA GLU A 64 -1.57 -3.63 -14.55
C GLU A 64 -0.59 -2.45 -14.54
N THR A 65 0.71 -2.67 -14.35
CA THR A 65 1.69 -1.57 -14.38
C THR A 65 1.77 -0.90 -15.75
N SER A 66 1.55 -1.64 -16.84
CA SER A 66 1.51 -1.07 -18.21
C SER A 66 0.40 -0.03 -18.41
N LYS A 67 -0.75 -0.20 -17.73
CA LYS A 67 -1.92 0.66 -17.83
C LYS A 67 -1.76 1.98 -17.08
N LEU A 68 -0.83 2.05 -16.13
CA LEU A 68 -0.58 3.27 -15.37
C LEU A 68 -0.04 4.38 -16.26
N LYS A 69 -0.25 5.64 -15.85
CA LYS A 69 0.36 6.81 -16.48
C LYS A 69 1.68 7.12 -15.79
N LYS A 70 2.61 7.77 -16.51
CA LYS A 70 3.81 8.32 -15.88
C LYS A 70 3.40 9.52 -15.04
N GLU A 71 3.49 9.40 -13.73
CA GLU A 71 3.11 10.43 -12.77
C GLU A 71 3.76 10.18 -11.39
N ILE A 72 3.72 11.20 -10.53
CA ILE A 72 4.12 11.11 -9.13
C ILE A 72 2.85 11.07 -8.29
N LEU A 73 2.71 10.03 -7.48
CA LEU A 73 1.54 9.72 -6.69
C LEU A 73 1.92 9.62 -5.20
N GLN A 74 0.91 9.60 -4.35
CA GLN A 74 1.03 9.22 -2.96
C GLN A 74 0.44 7.83 -2.76
N PHE A 75 0.94 7.12 -1.75
CA PHE A 75 0.39 5.85 -1.31
C PHE A 75 0.45 5.75 0.21
N ASP A 76 -0.39 4.89 0.74
CA ASP A 76 -0.38 4.47 2.14
C ASP A 76 -0.58 2.95 2.24
N ILE A 77 -0.18 2.40 3.38
CA ILE A 77 -0.40 1.01 3.74
C ILE A 77 -1.10 0.98 5.10
N LEU A 78 -2.37 0.59 5.08
CA LEU A 78 -3.19 0.35 6.24
C LEU A 78 -3.12 -1.14 6.60
N VAL A 79 -2.75 -1.43 7.84
CA VAL A 79 -2.73 -2.79 8.37
C VAL A 79 -3.78 -2.91 9.45
N GLU A 80 -4.79 -3.73 9.16
CA GLU A 80 -5.87 -4.09 10.08
C GLU A 80 -5.50 -5.38 10.80
N ARG A 81 -5.52 -5.37 12.13
CA ARG A 81 -5.23 -6.52 13.00
C ARG A 81 -6.41 -6.79 13.90
N GLU A 82 -6.57 -8.04 14.30
CA GLU A 82 -7.46 -8.36 15.41
C GLU A 82 -6.93 -7.72 16.70
N ASP A 83 -7.81 -7.02 17.39
CA ASP A 83 -7.53 -6.37 18.66
C ASP A 83 -8.79 -6.46 19.53
N PRO A 84 -8.85 -7.42 20.47
CA PRO A 84 -10.01 -7.59 21.36
C PRO A 84 -10.28 -6.39 22.27
N LYS A 85 -9.33 -5.45 22.41
CA LYS A 85 -9.51 -4.23 23.20
C LYS A 85 -10.17 -3.11 22.40
N TRP A 86 -10.19 -3.23 21.07
CA TRP A 86 -10.89 -2.29 20.20
C TRP A 86 -12.38 -2.62 20.14
N PRO A 87 -13.29 -1.62 20.16
CA PRO A 87 -14.73 -1.87 20.15
C PRO A 87 -15.23 -2.74 18.99
N GLU A 88 -14.58 -2.66 17.83
CA GLU A 88 -14.92 -3.44 16.63
C GLU A 88 -14.16 -4.77 16.53
N GLY A 89 -13.37 -5.12 17.55
CA GLY A 89 -12.51 -6.30 17.57
C GLY A 89 -11.31 -6.22 16.64
N LYS A 90 -11.12 -5.08 15.96
CA LYS A 90 -10.02 -4.83 15.03
C LYS A 90 -9.45 -3.43 15.20
N ASN A 91 -8.16 -3.31 14.93
CA ASN A 91 -7.41 -2.07 14.98
C ASN A 91 -6.66 -1.88 13.66
N ALA A 92 -6.91 -0.76 12.99
CA ALA A 92 -6.30 -0.42 11.71
C ALA A 92 -5.29 0.71 11.87
N ILE A 93 -4.04 0.48 11.46
CA ILE A 93 -2.93 1.42 11.62
C ILE A 93 -2.23 1.65 10.28
N PHE A 94 -2.00 2.91 9.94
CA PHE A 94 -1.13 3.29 8.81
C PHE A 94 0.34 3.07 9.18
N GLU A 95 0.94 2.01 8.63
CA GLU A 95 2.31 1.63 8.95
C GLU A 95 3.33 2.31 8.05
N TYR A 96 3.03 2.38 6.75
CA TYR A 96 3.86 3.00 5.74
C TYR A 96 3.03 3.94 4.88
N GLY A 97 3.73 4.88 4.25
CA GLY A 97 3.20 5.70 3.18
C GLY A 97 4.31 6.48 2.52
N GLY A 98 3.95 7.34 1.58
CA GLY A 98 4.87 8.28 0.98
C GLY A 98 4.63 8.42 -0.51
N ILE A 99 5.72 8.54 -1.27
CA ILE A 99 5.67 8.87 -2.69
C ILE A 99 5.82 7.60 -3.53
N LEU A 100 4.96 7.46 -4.53
CA LEU A 100 5.04 6.46 -5.58
C LEU A 100 5.36 7.14 -6.92
N LYS A 101 6.52 6.83 -7.49
CA LYS A 101 6.90 7.29 -8.82
C LYS A 101 6.56 6.21 -9.85
N VAL A 102 5.79 6.57 -10.88
CA VAL A 102 5.51 5.68 -12.01
C VAL A 102 6.32 6.12 -13.22
N GLU A 103 7.17 5.23 -13.72
CA GLU A 103 8.13 5.49 -14.83
C GLU A 103 7.82 4.70 -16.10
#